data_AF-D2BSQ6-F1
#
_entry.id   AF-D2BSQ6-F1
#
_cell.length_a   1.000
_cell.length_b   1.000
_cell.length_c   1.000
_cell.angle_alpha   90.00
_cell.angle_beta   90.00
_cell.angle_gamma   90.00
#
_symmetry.space_group_name_H-M   'P 1'
#
loop_
_entity.id
_entity.type
_entity.pdbx_description
1 polymer ?
#
loop_
_entity_poly.entity_id
_entity_poly.type
_entity_poly.pdbx_seq_one_letter_code
_entity_poly.pdbx_strand_id
1 'polypeptide(L)'
;MKRPERVKRPESGFTLLEMMLALAIFAALSLAASQVMNGVMRNDETSARKEARLAELQRGFSLMERDFSQIVPRRSQGYELGFYTERYQLGSADWAVSFIRNGWLNPLGIMPRSELQRVGYRLRGDTLERLFYDSSEPLSTQEPAIRAVLTGVSGFVLRFFGKDGWQDRWDDTTHLPRGIAIVVTLRDYGDITRVFMVTPRYVATQSQNKAGQNGDNRDDDKNVSSQEQQSQDNTDGQQNQQAAPDDNSGGDS
;
A
#
# COMPACT_ATOMS: atom_id res chain seq x y z
N MET A 1 -39.19 -55.27 82.58
CA MET A 1 -38.58 -55.03 81.24
C MET A 1 -37.25 -54.29 81.43
N LYS A 2 -36.11 -54.94 81.18
CA LYS A 2 -34.78 -54.29 81.18
C LYS A 2 -34.50 -53.72 79.78
N ARG A 3 -34.17 -52.43 79.69
CA ARG A 3 -33.70 -51.80 78.43
C ARG A 3 -32.24 -52.20 78.20
N PRO A 4 -31.81 -52.50 76.96
CA PRO A 4 -30.41 -52.80 76.69
C PRO A 4 -29.57 -51.51 76.78
N GLU A 5 -28.46 -51.60 77.51
CA GLU A 5 -27.42 -50.58 77.58
C GLU A 5 -26.73 -50.44 76.21
N ARG A 6 -26.71 -49.21 75.67
CA ARG A 6 -25.91 -48.90 74.48
C ARG A 6 -24.44 -48.86 74.90
N VAL A 7 -23.66 -49.81 74.40
CA VAL A 7 -22.19 -49.78 74.49
C VAL A 7 -21.69 -48.54 73.73
N LYS A 8 -21.21 -47.53 74.46
CA LYS A 8 -20.50 -46.39 73.86
C LYS A 8 -19.15 -46.89 73.35
N ARG A 9 -18.95 -46.81 72.03
CA ARG A 9 -17.62 -47.01 71.44
C ARG A 9 -16.73 -45.83 71.84
N PRO A 10 -15.45 -46.05 72.17
CA PRO A 10 -14.52 -44.95 72.38
C PRO A 10 -14.33 -44.22 71.04
N GLU A 11 -14.56 -42.91 71.04
CA GLU A 11 -14.19 -42.06 69.92
C GLU A 11 -12.66 -41.90 69.92
N SER A 12 -12.00 -42.50 68.94
CA SER A 12 -10.58 -42.28 68.68
C SER A 12 -10.41 -40.90 68.05
N GLY A 13 -9.83 -39.97 68.81
CA GLY A 13 -9.46 -38.65 68.29
C GLY A 13 -8.31 -38.72 67.28
N PHE A 14 -8.27 -37.77 66.36
CA PHE A 14 -7.20 -37.64 65.36
C PHE A 14 -5.84 -37.45 66.04
N THR A 15 -4.82 -38.13 65.53
CA THR A 15 -3.44 -37.93 65.99
C THR A 15 -2.83 -36.70 65.34
N LEU A 16 -1.85 -36.09 66.02
CA LEU A 16 -1.04 -35.01 65.45
C LEU A 16 -0.41 -35.43 64.10
N LEU A 17 0.08 -36.68 64.04
CA LEU A 17 0.72 -37.23 62.85
C LEU A 17 -0.23 -37.27 61.64
N GLU A 18 -1.50 -37.60 61.87
CA GLU A 18 -2.51 -37.69 60.81
C GLU A 18 -2.87 -36.30 60.25
N MET A 19 -3.00 -35.28 61.12
CA MET A 19 -3.13 -33.90 60.67
C MET A 19 -1.89 -33.40 59.93
N MET A 20 -0.68 -33.72 60.42
CA MET A 20 0.56 -33.34 59.74
C MET A 20 0.67 -34.00 58.35
N LEU A 21 0.34 -35.28 58.25
CA LEU A 21 0.34 -36.00 56.98
C LEU A 21 -0.70 -35.43 56.02
N ALA A 22 -1.91 -35.15 56.49
CA ALA A 22 -2.97 -34.55 55.70
C ALA A 22 -2.58 -33.17 55.17
N LEU A 23 -2.01 -32.30 56.02
CA LEU A 23 -1.51 -30.99 55.63
C LEU A 23 -0.34 -31.08 54.65
N ALA A 24 0.58 -32.02 54.85
CA ALA A 24 1.71 -32.24 53.95
C ALA A 24 1.25 -32.66 52.54
N ILE A 25 0.32 -33.61 52.45
CA ILE A 25 -0.27 -34.05 51.17
C ILE A 25 -1.05 -32.90 50.53
N PHE A 26 -1.88 -32.20 51.32
CA PHE A 26 -2.67 -31.07 50.81
C PHE A 26 -1.78 -29.95 50.27
N ALA A 27 -0.71 -29.60 50.98
CA ALA A 27 0.28 -28.62 50.54
C ALA A 27 0.98 -29.08 49.25
N ALA A 28 1.37 -30.35 49.17
CA ALA A 28 2.01 -30.91 47.97
C ALA A 28 1.08 -30.88 46.75
N LEU A 29 -0.19 -31.28 46.90
CA LEU A 29 -1.19 -31.23 45.84
C LEU A 29 -1.47 -29.78 45.40
N SER A 30 -1.62 -28.87 46.35
CA SER A 30 -1.84 -27.44 46.08
C SER A 30 -0.67 -26.84 45.29
N LEU A 31 0.57 -27.20 45.65
CA LEU A 31 1.75 -26.76 44.94
C LEU A 31 1.82 -27.35 43.52
N ALA A 32 1.52 -28.64 43.36
CA ALA A 32 1.49 -29.28 42.04
C ALA A 32 0.42 -28.64 41.12
N ALA A 33 -0.78 -28.37 41.65
CA ALA A 33 -1.83 -27.68 40.91
C ALA A 33 -1.42 -26.26 40.51
N SER A 34 -0.77 -25.52 41.41
CA SER A 34 -0.24 -24.19 41.12
C SER A 34 0.83 -24.22 40.02
N GLN A 35 1.72 -25.22 40.03
CA GLN A 35 2.73 -25.39 38.97
C GLN A 35 2.10 -25.64 37.60
N VAL A 36 1.10 -26.52 37.52
CA VAL A 36 0.37 -26.79 36.27
C VAL A 36 -0.30 -25.52 35.75
N MET A 37 -1.01 -24.79 36.62
CA MET A 37 -1.67 -23.54 36.25
C MET A 37 -0.68 -22.50 35.72
N ASN A 38 0.44 -22.29 36.42
CA ASN A 38 1.48 -21.38 35.99
C ASN A 38 2.11 -21.81 34.65
N GLY A 39 2.25 -23.12 34.43
CA GLY A 39 2.70 -23.68 33.15
C GLY A 39 1.74 -23.34 32.01
N VAL A 40 0.43 -23.50 32.23
CA VAL A 40 -0.61 -23.16 31.25
C VAL A 40 -0.59 -21.67 30.93
N MET A 41 -0.55 -20.79 31.93
CA MET A 41 -0.52 -19.34 31.73
C MET A 41 0.70 -18.88 30.92
N ARG A 42 1.89 -19.43 31.22
CA ARG A 42 3.13 -19.11 30.46
C ARG A 42 3.07 -19.58 29.01
N ASN A 43 2.48 -20.75 28.79
CA ASN A 43 2.31 -21.29 27.44
C ASN A 43 1.31 -20.46 26.64
N ASP A 44 0.23 -20.02 27.27
CA ASP A 44 -0.76 -19.13 26.67
C ASP A 44 -0.13 -17.79 26.26
N GLU A 45 0.64 -17.16 27.16
CA GLU A 45 1.34 -15.91 26.85
C GLU A 45 2.35 -16.07 25.69
N THR A 46 3.11 -17.17 25.68
CA THR A 46 4.07 -17.46 24.59
C THR A 46 3.34 -17.70 23.27
N SER A 47 2.19 -18.38 23.30
CA SER A 47 1.36 -18.65 22.13
C SER A 47 0.78 -17.35 21.57
N ALA A 48 0.20 -16.50 22.43
CA ALA A 48 -0.34 -15.20 22.04
C ALA A 48 0.72 -14.29 21.37
N ARG A 49 1.96 -14.28 21.88
CA ARG A 49 3.07 -13.53 21.26
C ARG A 49 3.40 -14.05 19.85
N LYS A 50 3.43 -15.37 19.66
CA LYS A 50 3.69 -15.99 18.35
C LYS A 50 2.55 -15.71 17.36
N GLU A 51 1.31 -15.79 17.81
CA GLU A 51 0.13 -15.45 17.01
C GLU A 51 0.16 -14.00 16.53
N ALA A 52 0.43 -13.06 17.44
CA ALA A 52 0.56 -11.65 17.11
C ALA A 52 1.66 -11.41 16.05
N ARG A 53 2.80 -12.09 16.20
CA ARG A 53 3.92 -12.02 15.26
C ARG A 53 3.55 -12.61 13.89
N LEU A 54 2.94 -13.78 13.83
CA LEU A 54 2.49 -14.37 12.56
C LEU A 54 1.46 -13.49 11.86
N ALA A 55 0.54 -12.89 12.62
CA ALA A 55 -0.45 -11.97 12.08
C ALA A 55 0.20 -10.69 11.52
N GLU A 56 1.25 -10.17 12.16
CA GLU A 56 2.07 -9.08 11.61
C GLU A 56 2.70 -9.47 10.28
N LEU A 57 3.37 -10.63 10.20
CA LEU A 57 3.99 -11.12 8.96
C LEU A 57 2.94 -11.26 7.84
N GLN A 58 1.80 -11.88 8.12
CA GLN A 58 0.71 -12.04 7.16
C GLN A 58 0.19 -10.70 6.66
N ARG A 59 -0.09 -9.74 7.56
CA ARG A 59 -0.55 -8.40 7.17
C ARG A 59 0.50 -7.66 6.34
N GLY A 60 1.77 -7.74 6.73
CA GLY A 60 2.87 -7.08 6.04
C GLY A 60 3.08 -7.61 4.63
N PHE A 61 3.16 -8.93 4.46
CA PHE A 61 3.30 -9.54 3.14
C PHE A 61 2.06 -9.36 2.27
N SER A 62 0.86 -9.40 2.84
CA SER A 62 -0.37 -9.11 2.09
C SER A 62 -0.44 -7.65 1.63
N LEU A 63 0.10 -6.71 2.41
CA LEU A 63 0.22 -5.32 2.02
C LEU A 63 1.20 -5.14 0.85
N MET A 64 2.38 -5.77 0.95
CA MET A 64 3.34 -5.80 -0.15
C MET A 64 2.70 -6.40 -1.41
N GLU A 65 2.06 -7.56 -1.30
CA GLU A 65 1.39 -8.20 -2.43
C GLU A 65 0.41 -7.28 -3.15
N ARG A 66 -0.44 -6.56 -2.40
CA ARG A 66 -1.37 -5.57 -2.97
C ARG A 66 -0.67 -4.39 -3.64
N ASP A 67 0.44 -3.91 -3.09
CA ASP A 67 1.19 -2.81 -3.70
C ASP A 67 1.91 -3.27 -4.98
N PHE A 68 2.68 -4.36 -4.91
CA PHE A 68 3.52 -4.84 -6.00
C PHE A 68 2.72 -5.43 -7.17
N SER A 69 1.58 -6.08 -6.91
CA SER A 69 0.69 -6.59 -7.98
C SER A 69 -0.02 -5.48 -8.76
N GLN A 70 -0.14 -4.29 -8.17
CA GLN A 70 -0.85 -3.14 -8.74
C GLN A 70 0.10 -2.05 -9.27
N ILE A 71 1.38 -2.37 -9.48
CA ILE A 71 2.33 -1.45 -10.11
C ILE A 71 1.79 -1.05 -11.49
N VAL A 72 1.84 0.25 -11.76
CA VAL A 72 1.46 0.82 -13.06
C VAL A 72 2.67 1.50 -13.69
N PRO A 73 3.05 1.13 -14.92
CA PRO A 73 4.07 1.88 -15.66
C PRO A 73 3.53 3.25 -16.04
N ARG A 74 4.01 4.31 -15.40
CA ARG A 74 3.62 5.70 -15.71
C ARG A 74 4.82 6.63 -15.60
N ARG A 75 5.06 7.43 -16.64
CA ARG A 75 6.03 8.53 -16.61
C ARG A 75 5.78 9.42 -15.40
N SER A 76 6.84 9.71 -14.65
CA SER A 76 6.81 10.63 -13.53
C SER A 76 8.08 11.46 -13.48
N GLN A 77 8.06 12.59 -12.78
CA GLN A 77 9.23 13.47 -12.65
C GLN A 77 10.50 12.67 -12.28
N GLY A 78 11.49 12.71 -13.18
CA GLY A 78 12.77 12.02 -13.02
C GLY A 78 12.81 10.51 -13.32
N TYR A 79 11.67 9.87 -13.58
CA TYR A 79 11.58 8.42 -13.83
C TYR A 79 10.62 8.06 -14.97
N GLU A 80 11.15 7.42 -16.01
CA GLU A 80 10.43 7.03 -17.23
C GLU A 80 9.20 6.15 -16.97
N LEU A 81 9.25 5.26 -15.97
CA LEU A 81 8.15 4.36 -15.61
C LEU A 81 7.57 4.62 -14.23
N GLY A 82 8.04 5.67 -13.54
CA GLY A 82 7.65 5.95 -12.16
C GLY A 82 8.10 4.89 -11.16
N PHE A 83 8.91 3.92 -11.61
CA PHE A 83 9.53 2.83 -10.87
C PHE A 83 11.00 3.15 -10.62
N TYR A 84 11.44 3.00 -9.38
CA TYR A 84 12.77 3.29 -8.90
C TYR A 84 13.20 2.22 -7.91
N THR A 85 14.42 1.73 -8.01
CA THR A 85 14.98 0.78 -7.07
C THR A 85 16.49 0.95 -6.96
N GLU A 86 16.99 1.16 -5.75
CA GLU A 86 18.41 1.33 -5.48
C GLU A 86 18.75 0.96 -4.04
N ARG A 87 20.01 0.61 -3.78
CA ARG A 87 20.50 0.35 -2.41
C ARG A 87 20.87 1.65 -1.70
N TYR A 88 20.61 1.70 -0.40
CA TYR A 88 20.96 2.80 0.52
C TYR A 88 20.32 4.15 0.18
N GLN A 89 19.23 4.14 -0.59
CA GLN A 89 18.47 5.32 -1.00
C GLN A 89 17.20 5.48 -0.16
N LEU A 90 16.56 6.65 -0.25
CA LEU A 90 15.39 7.01 0.60
C LEU A 90 15.64 6.83 2.11
N GLY A 91 16.89 6.92 2.56
CA GLY A 91 17.28 6.67 3.96
C GLY A 91 17.14 5.20 4.38
N SER A 92 17.17 4.26 3.42
CA SER A 92 17.19 2.83 3.69
C SER A 92 18.57 2.38 4.16
N ALA A 93 18.58 1.41 5.07
CA ALA A 93 19.78 0.68 5.47
C ALA A 93 20.15 -0.46 4.50
N ASP A 94 19.29 -0.79 3.54
CA ASP A 94 19.52 -1.82 2.51
C ASP A 94 18.85 -1.39 1.19
N TRP A 95 18.07 -2.24 0.50
CA TRP A 95 17.32 -1.80 -0.68
C TRP A 95 16.28 -0.74 -0.35
N ALA A 96 16.00 0.09 -1.35
CA ALA A 96 14.83 0.92 -1.40
C ALA A 96 14.14 0.71 -2.74
N VAL A 97 12.82 0.87 -2.74
CA VAL A 97 12.02 0.83 -3.96
C VAL A 97 10.91 1.87 -3.85
N SER A 98 10.62 2.56 -4.95
CA SER A 98 9.44 3.41 -5.10
C SER A 98 8.78 3.17 -6.44
N PHE A 99 7.45 3.11 -6.45
CA PHE A 99 6.67 2.93 -7.66
C PHE A 99 5.31 3.59 -7.58
N ILE A 100 4.70 3.77 -8.74
CA ILE A 100 3.29 4.18 -8.85
C ILE A 100 2.43 2.92 -8.89
N ARG A 101 1.33 2.93 -8.14
CA ARG A 101 0.30 1.89 -8.17
C ARG A 101 -1.09 2.48 -8.35
N ASN A 102 -2.03 1.64 -8.81
CA ASN A 102 -3.46 1.95 -8.66
C ASN A 102 -3.81 1.99 -7.17
N GLY A 103 -4.38 3.11 -6.73
CA GLY A 103 -4.83 3.39 -5.37
C GLY A 103 -6.28 2.95 -5.15
N TRP A 104 -6.99 3.64 -4.28
CA TRP A 104 -8.37 3.29 -3.94
C TRP A 104 -9.30 3.61 -5.12
N LEU A 105 -10.12 2.63 -5.49
CA LEU A 105 -11.20 2.81 -6.46
C LEU A 105 -12.05 4.00 -6.01
N ASN A 106 -12.28 4.99 -6.87
CA ASN A 106 -13.15 6.13 -6.60
C ASN A 106 -14.58 5.80 -7.07
N PRO A 107 -15.42 5.13 -6.26
CA PRO A 107 -16.61 4.44 -6.77
C PRO A 107 -17.73 5.43 -7.14
N LEU A 108 -17.68 6.63 -6.57
CA LEU A 108 -18.71 7.65 -6.73
C LEU A 108 -18.29 8.75 -7.71
N GLY A 109 -17.02 8.84 -8.12
CA GLY A 109 -16.54 9.77 -9.14
C GLY A 109 -16.79 11.26 -8.88
N ILE A 110 -17.22 11.64 -7.67
CA ILE A 110 -17.76 12.98 -7.33
C ILE A 110 -16.68 14.07 -7.50
N MET A 111 -15.41 13.71 -7.39
CA MET A 111 -14.27 14.57 -7.71
C MET A 111 -13.25 13.78 -8.55
N PRO A 112 -12.67 14.36 -9.62
CA PRO A 112 -11.55 13.75 -10.34
C PRO A 112 -10.30 13.77 -9.45
N ARG A 113 -10.10 12.70 -8.69
CA ARG A 113 -8.81 12.42 -8.04
C ARG A 113 -8.06 11.40 -8.90
N SER A 114 -6.75 11.62 -9.04
CA SER A 114 -5.86 10.59 -9.56
C SER A 114 -5.99 9.37 -8.64
N GLU A 115 -6.51 8.26 -9.16
CA GLU A 115 -6.50 6.99 -8.44
C GLU A 115 -5.07 6.50 -8.21
N LEU A 116 -4.07 7.10 -8.86
CA LEU A 116 -2.68 6.66 -8.77
C LEU A 116 -1.98 7.22 -7.54
N GLN A 117 -1.28 6.34 -6.83
CA GLN A 117 -0.54 6.65 -5.62
C GLN A 117 0.94 6.29 -5.79
N ARG A 118 1.84 7.15 -5.31
CA ARG A 118 3.25 6.78 -5.14
C ARG A 118 3.45 6.08 -3.81
N VAL A 119 4.08 4.93 -3.85
CA VAL A 119 4.44 4.14 -2.67
C VAL A 119 5.91 3.75 -2.75
N GLY A 120 6.48 3.36 -1.62
CA GLY A 120 7.81 2.82 -1.56
C GLY A 120 8.04 1.99 -0.31
N TYR A 121 9.14 1.25 -0.31
CA TYR A 121 9.57 0.42 0.79
C TYR A 121 11.05 0.68 1.09
N ARG A 122 11.39 0.75 2.39
CA ARG A 122 12.77 0.88 2.88
C ARG A 122 12.95 0.14 4.19
N LEU A 123 14.19 -0.21 4.51
CA LEU A 123 14.56 -0.73 5.82
C LEU A 123 15.14 0.40 6.67
N ARG A 124 14.57 0.68 7.85
CA ARG A 124 15.09 1.69 8.78
C ARG A 124 14.92 1.22 10.22
N GLY A 125 15.99 1.24 11.01
CA GLY A 125 15.96 0.90 12.44
C GLY A 125 15.29 -0.47 12.71
N ASP A 126 15.74 -1.51 12.02
CA ASP A 126 15.21 -2.88 12.08
C ASP A 126 13.73 -3.05 11.67
N THR A 127 13.15 -2.04 11.03
CA THR A 127 11.76 -2.03 10.61
C THR A 127 11.67 -1.82 9.11
N LEU A 128 10.99 -2.73 8.41
CA LEU A 128 10.58 -2.49 7.05
C LEU A 128 9.43 -1.49 7.08
N GLU A 129 9.66 -0.33 6.47
CA GLU A 129 8.70 0.77 6.39
C GLU A 129 8.13 0.86 4.98
N ARG A 130 6.82 1.16 4.91
CA ARG A 130 6.15 1.60 3.70
C ARG A 130 6.05 3.12 3.73
N LEU A 131 6.55 3.76 2.68
CA LEU A 131 6.41 5.17 2.41
C LEU A 131 5.23 5.35 1.44
N PHE A 132 4.40 6.35 1.65
CA PHE A 132 3.32 6.65 0.71
C PHE A 132 2.96 8.12 0.68
N TYR A 133 2.48 8.55 -0.48
CA TYR A 133 2.08 9.92 -0.76
C TYR A 133 0.60 9.94 -1.13
N ASP A 134 -0.06 11.09 -0.96
CA ASP A 134 -1.46 11.25 -1.39
C ASP A 134 -1.59 11.47 -2.90
N SER A 135 -0.48 11.70 -3.59
CA SER A 135 -0.37 11.92 -5.04
C SER A 135 0.66 10.98 -5.67
N SER A 136 0.52 10.67 -6.96
CA SER A 136 1.56 9.98 -7.74
C SER A 136 2.78 10.87 -8.03
N GLU A 137 2.57 12.19 -8.03
CA GLU A 137 3.60 13.21 -8.21
C GLU A 137 3.62 14.13 -6.98
N PRO A 138 4.23 13.69 -5.87
CA PRO A 138 4.43 14.56 -4.72
C PRO A 138 5.44 15.67 -5.04
N LEU A 139 5.34 16.79 -4.33
CA LEU A 139 6.35 17.84 -4.38
C LEU A 139 7.67 17.31 -3.83
N SER A 140 8.81 17.84 -4.30
CA SER A 140 10.15 17.43 -3.83
C SER A 140 10.36 17.66 -2.33
N THR A 141 9.65 18.62 -1.73
CA THR A 141 9.68 18.95 -0.30
C THR A 141 8.64 18.18 0.52
N GLN A 142 7.77 17.42 -0.11
CA GLN A 142 6.70 16.69 0.59
C GLN A 142 7.27 15.43 1.23
N GLU A 143 7.17 15.35 2.55
CA GLU A 143 7.51 14.13 3.30
C GLU A 143 6.45 13.04 3.08
N PRO A 144 6.84 11.77 2.91
CA PRO A 144 5.90 10.67 2.83
C PRO A 144 5.27 10.38 4.18
N ALA A 145 4.03 9.90 4.17
CA ALA A 145 3.50 9.20 5.32
C ALA A 145 4.20 7.84 5.46
N ILE A 146 4.58 7.50 6.70
CA ILE A 146 5.36 6.30 7.00
C ILE A 146 4.48 5.31 7.77
N ARG A 147 4.50 4.04 7.34
CA ARG A 147 3.85 2.94 8.03
C ARG A 147 4.85 1.82 8.29
N ALA A 148 4.98 1.39 9.54
CA ALA A 148 5.70 0.16 9.87
C ALA A 148 4.97 -1.05 9.28
N VAL A 149 5.71 -1.89 8.56
CA VAL A 149 5.18 -3.07 7.86
C VAL A 149 5.58 -4.34 8.59
N LEU A 150 6.87 -4.50 8.86
CA LEU A 150 7.46 -5.64 9.57
C LEU A 150 8.55 -5.14 10.51
N THR A 151 8.51 -5.58 11.76
CA THR A 151 9.55 -5.35 12.76
C THR A 151 10.57 -6.49 12.82
N GLY A 152 11.74 -6.27 13.40
CA GLY A 152 12.76 -7.31 13.57
C GLY A 152 13.38 -7.77 12.25
N VAL A 153 13.50 -6.85 11.29
CA VAL A 153 14.07 -7.08 9.97
C VAL A 153 15.54 -6.68 9.99
N SER A 154 16.44 -7.60 9.65
CA SER A 154 17.88 -7.35 9.54
C SER A 154 18.38 -7.24 8.10
N GLY A 155 17.55 -7.58 7.11
CA GLY A 155 17.91 -7.51 5.70
C GLY A 155 16.67 -7.33 4.82
N PHE A 156 16.81 -6.56 3.75
CA PHE A 156 15.75 -6.31 2.78
C PHE A 156 16.36 -6.22 1.38
N VAL A 157 16.21 -7.30 0.62
CA VAL A 157 16.83 -7.47 -0.69
C VAL A 157 15.78 -7.67 -1.77
N LEU A 158 16.00 -7.02 -2.92
CA LEU A 158 15.18 -7.16 -4.10
C LEU A 158 15.94 -7.96 -5.17
N ARG A 159 15.23 -8.83 -5.87
CA ARG A 159 15.68 -9.46 -7.12
C ARG A 159 14.62 -9.32 -8.18
N PHE A 160 15.04 -9.26 -9.43
CA PHE A 160 14.18 -8.88 -10.54
C PHE A 160 14.18 -9.97 -11.61
N PHE A 161 13.00 -10.37 -12.06
CA PHE A 161 12.84 -11.36 -13.11
C PHE A 161 12.54 -10.66 -14.44
N GLY A 162 13.44 -10.82 -15.41
CA GLY A 162 13.35 -10.19 -16.72
C GLY A 162 13.30 -11.20 -17.88
N LYS A 163 13.69 -10.74 -19.06
CA LYS A 163 13.84 -11.58 -20.26
C LYS A 163 14.96 -12.63 -20.10
N ASP A 164 16.04 -12.25 -19.41
CA ASP A 164 17.25 -13.07 -19.23
C ASP A 164 17.25 -13.86 -17.91
N GLY A 165 16.12 -13.90 -17.20
CA GLY A 165 15.97 -14.57 -15.90
C GLY A 165 16.13 -13.62 -14.70
N TRP A 166 16.54 -14.18 -13.57
CA TRP A 166 16.72 -13.48 -12.29
C TRP A 166 18.00 -12.63 -12.28
N GLN A 167 17.85 -11.37 -11.86
CA GLN A 167 18.91 -10.37 -11.80
C GLN A 167 18.89 -9.68 -10.43
N ASP A 168 20.06 -9.29 -9.95
CA ASP A 168 20.20 -8.64 -8.64
C ASP A 168 20.08 -7.11 -8.73
N ARG A 169 19.96 -6.57 -9.95
CA ARG A 169 19.71 -5.16 -10.25
C ARG A 169 18.75 -5.06 -11.43
N TRP A 170 18.02 -3.95 -11.54
CA TRP A 170 17.16 -3.65 -12.68
C TRP A 170 17.48 -2.29 -13.28
N ASP A 171 18.15 -2.29 -14.44
CA ASP A 171 18.61 -1.08 -15.12
C ASP A 171 17.76 -0.71 -16.35
N ASP A 172 16.74 -1.51 -16.69
CA ASP A 172 15.84 -1.21 -17.81
C ASP A 172 14.85 -0.11 -17.40
N THR A 173 15.07 1.08 -17.95
CA THR A 173 14.21 2.26 -17.74
C THR A 173 12.97 2.25 -18.62
N THR A 174 12.89 1.36 -19.60
CA THR A 174 11.82 1.28 -20.62
C THR A 174 10.81 0.18 -20.33
N HIS A 175 11.21 -0.87 -19.59
CA HIS A 175 10.32 -1.95 -19.17
C HIS A 175 10.40 -2.20 -17.66
N LEU A 176 9.24 -2.51 -17.07
CA LEU A 176 9.18 -3.05 -15.72
C LEU A 176 9.71 -4.50 -15.71
N PRO A 177 10.28 -4.95 -14.58
CA PRO A 177 10.56 -6.37 -14.39
C PRO A 177 9.26 -7.16 -14.49
N ARG A 178 9.30 -8.38 -15.02
CA ARG A 178 8.13 -9.27 -15.09
C ARG A 178 7.75 -9.82 -13.71
N GLY A 179 8.72 -9.91 -12.81
CA GLY A 179 8.50 -10.27 -11.42
C GLY A 179 9.55 -9.67 -10.50
N ILE A 180 9.18 -9.51 -9.23
CA ILE A 180 10.06 -9.00 -8.19
C ILE A 180 10.04 -10.01 -7.04
N ALA A 181 11.22 -10.52 -6.67
CA ALA A 181 11.40 -11.25 -5.43
C ALA A 181 11.82 -10.27 -4.34
N ILE A 182 11.11 -10.33 -3.22
CA ILE A 182 11.44 -9.62 -2.00
C ILE A 182 11.95 -10.65 -1.00
N VAL A 183 13.19 -10.48 -0.58
CA VAL A 183 13.84 -11.29 0.44
C VAL A 183 13.93 -10.44 1.70
N VAL A 184 13.23 -10.85 2.74
CA VAL A 184 13.27 -10.21 4.06
C VAL A 184 13.97 -11.16 5.02
N THR A 185 15.09 -10.73 5.59
CA THR A 185 15.78 -11.47 6.65
C THR A 185 15.20 -11.04 7.99
N LEU A 186 14.49 -11.95 8.66
CA LEU A 186 13.89 -11.74 9.97
C LEU A 186 14.77 -12.36 11.06
N ARG A 187 14.89 -11.68 12.21
CA ARG A 187 15.69 -12.18 13.35
C ARG A 187 15.16 -13.49 13.93
N ASP A 188 13.86 -13.71 13.84
CA ASP A 188 13.14 -14.84 14.43
C ASP A 188 12.87 -15.99 13.45
N TYR A 189 12.73 -15.70 12.15
CA TYR A 189 12.37 -16.71 11.13
C TYR A 189 13.43 -16.88 10.02
N GLY A 190 14.52 -16.10 10.02
CA GLY A 190 15.51 -16.12 8.94
C GLY A 190 14.98 -15.51 7.64
N ASP A 191 15.46 -16.01 6.51
CA ASP A 191 15.11 -15.46 5.19
C ASP A 191 13.72 -15.92 4.74
N ILE A 192 12.83 -14.96 4.51
CA ILE A 192 11.55 -15.18 3.85
C ILE A 192 11.59 -14.52 2.47
N THR A 193 11.38 -15.33 1.44
CA THR A 193 11.28 -14.87 0.05
C THR A 193 9.83 -14.85 -0.41
N ARG A 194 9.39 -13.72 -0.97
CA ARG A 194 8.09 -13.60 -1.65
C ARG A 194 8.30 -13.12 -3.07
N VAL A 195 7.68 -13.81 -4.03
CA VAL A 195 7.76 -13.46 -5.45
C VAL A 195 6.43 -12.88 -5.89
N PHE A 196 6.48 -11.69 -6.49
CA PHE A 196 5.31 -11.01 -7.02
C PHE A 196 5.45 -10.88 -8.53
N MET A 197 4.37 -11.20 -9.26
CA MET A 197 4.28 -10.87 -10.68
C MET A 197 3.92 -9.40 -10.82
N VAL A 198 4.59 -8.72 -11.74
CA VAL A 198 4.28 -7.35 -12.09
C VAL A 198 3.60 -7.39 -13.44
N THR A 199 2.38 -6.84 -13.51
CA THR A 199 1.62 -6.86 -14.76
C THR A 199 2.17 -5.76 -15.68
N PRO A 200 2.79 -6.11 -16.83
CA PRO A 200 3.54 -5.13 -17.62
C PRO A 200 2.66 -4.22 -18.50
N ARG A 201 1.32 -4.23 -18.35
CA ARG A 201 0.43 -3.59 -19.32
C ARG A 201 0.09 -2.15 -18.97
N TYR A 202 0.76 -1.23 -19.68
CA TYR A 202 0.20 0.08 -20.00
C TYR A 202 -0.94 -0.10 -21.02
N VAL A 203 -2.18 0.20 -20.65
CA VAL A 203 -3.27 0.35 -21.62
C VAL A 203 -3.48 1.85 -21.79
N ALA A 204 -2.94 2.44 -22.87
CA ALA A 204 -3.36 3.77 -23.27
C ALA A 204 -4.84 3.69 -23.66
N THR A 205 -5.73 4.26 -22.86
CA THR A 205 -7.10 4.51 -23.31
C THR A 205 -7.00 5.49 -24.47
N GLN A 206 -7.12 4.99 -25.70
CA GLN A 206 -7.39 5.85 -26.85
C GLN A 206 -8.76 6.49 -26.60
N SER A 207 -8.77 7.77 -26.24
CA SER A 207 -9.98 8.59 -26.32
C SER A 207 -10.46 8.52 -27.78
N GLN A 208 -11.50 7.72 -28.03
CA GLN A 208 -12.23 7.78 -29.29
C GLN A 208 -12.87 9.16 -29.37
N ASN A 209 -12.24 10.06 -30.13
CA ASN A 209 -12.93 11.20 -30.70
C ASN A 209 -14.00 10.66 -31.65
N LYS A 210 -15.21 10.45 -31.13
CA LYS A 210 -16.42 10.42 -31.96
C LYS A 210 -16.70 11.84 -32.43
N ALA A 211 -15.99 12.28 -33.47
CA ALA A 211 -16.48 13.34 -34.33
C ALA A 211 -17.72 12.79 -35.04
N GLY A 212 -18.91 13.22 -34.59
CA GLY A 212 -20.17 12.89 -35.25
C GLY A 212 -20.20 13.52 -36.63
N GLN A 213 -19.96 12.72 -37.67
CA GLN A 213 -20.50 12.98 -39.00
C GLN A 213 -22.00 12.67 -38.94
N ASN A 214 -22.82 13.71 -38.94
CA ASN A 214 -24.23 13.58 -39.33
C ASN A 214 -24.33 13.86 -40.83
N GLY A 215 -24.48 12.79 -41.60
CA GLY A 215 -25.04 12.84 -42.94
C GLY A 215 -26.56 12.77 -42.86
N ASP A 216 -27.18 13.69 -43.59
CA ASP A 216 -28.42 13.58 -44.37
C ASP A 216 -29.63 12.81 -43.79
N ASN A 217 -30.72 13.55 -43.59
CA ASN A 217 -32.06 13.04 -43.86
C ASN A 217 -32.94 14.16 -44.42
N ARG A 218 -33.52 13.87 -45.60
CA ARG A 218 -34.52 14.66 -46.31
C ARG A 218 -35.87 14.58 -45.58
N ASP A 219 -36.65 15.65 -45.64
CA ASP A 219 -38.04 15.60 -46.15
C ASP A 219 -38.61 17.00 -46.40
N ASP A 220 -39.36 17.09 -47.49
CA ASP A 220 -40.03 18.25 -48.07
C ASP A 220 -41.12 18.86 -47.16
N ASP A 221 -41.28 20.19 -47.15
CA ASP A 221 -42.58 20.80 -47.49
C ASP A 221 -42.52 22.31 -47.80
N LYS A 222 -43.43 22.74 -48.69
CA LYS A 222 -43.50 24.05 -49.39
C LYS A 222 -44.24 25.16 -48.62
N ASN A 223 -43.82 26.43 -48.77
CA ASN A 223 -44.67 27.61 -49.12
C ASN A 223 -43.82 28.90 -49.19
N VAL A 224 -43.49 29.47 -50.36
CA VAL A 224 -44.17 30.54 -51.15
C VAL A 224 -44.01 32.00 -50.64
N SER A 225 -43.25 32.77 -51.44
CA SER A 225 -43.39 34.22 -51.80
C SER A 225 -42.94 35.28 -50.76
N SER A 226 -42.38 36.46 -51.05
CA SER A 226 -42.00 37.25 -52.25
C SER A 226 -40.89 38.25 -51.80
N GLN A 227 -39.92 38.72 -52.59
CA GLN A 227 -39.89 39.94 -53.44
C GLN A 227 -38.38 40.20 -53.75
N GLU A 228 -37.96 40.36 -55.02
CA GLU A 228 -37.58 41.66 -55.67
C GLU A 228 -36.56 42.50 -54.83
N GLN A 229 -35.36 42.91 -55.28
CA GLN A 229 -34.98 43.61 -56.51
C GLN A 229 -33.43 43.76 -56.61
N GLN A 230 -32.89 43.49 -57.79
CA GLN A 230 -32.03 44.38 -58.61
C GLN A 230 -30.83 45.18 -58.03
N SER A 231 -29.68 44.90 -58.67
CA SER A 231 -28.80 45.85 -59.40
C SER A 231 -27.73 46.68 -58.69
N GLN A 232 -26.50 46.44 -59.18
CA GLN A 232 -25.48 47.40 -59.64
C GLN A 232 -24.64 48.20 -58.63
N ASP A 233 -23.38 47.77 -58.54
CA ASP A 233 -22.18 48.49 -59.01
C ASP A 233 -22.11 50.01 -58.78
N ASN A 234 -21.15 50.44 -57.96
CA ASN A 234 -20.46 51.71 -58.19
C ASN A 234 -19.12 51.81 -57.45
N THR A 235 -18.19 52.41 -58.18
CA THR A 235 -16.75 52.53 -57.97
C THR A 235 -16.37 53.78 -57.17
N ASP A 236 -15.11 53.77 -56.68
CA ASP A 236 -14.18 54.87 -56.43
C ASP A 236 -14.29 55.75 -55.16
N GLY A 237 -13.13 55.95 -54.51
CA GLY A 237 -12.89 57.17 -53.72
C GLY A 237 -11.85 57.12 -52.57
N GLN A 238 -10.57 57.31 -52.91
CA GLN A 238 -9.57 58.16 -52.21
C GLN A 238 -8.96 57.81 -50.83
N GLN A 239 -7.66 57.49 -50.90
CA GLN A 239 -6.45 58.01 -50.19
C GLN A 239 -6.57 59.00 -49.01
N ASN A 240 -5.80 58.73 -47.93
CA ASN A 240 -4.82 59.64 -47.28
C ASN A 240 -3.99 58.86 -46.20
N GLN A 241 -2.69 58.60 -46.38
CA GLN A 241 -1.50 59.30 -45.82
C GLN A 241 -1.55 59.71 -44.33
N GLN A 242 -0.65 59.18 -43.48
CA GLN A 242 0.59 59.87 -43.04
C GLN A 242 1.46 59.01 -42.09
N ALA A 243 2.76 59.35 -42.03
CA ALA A 243 3.91 58.65 -41.45
C ALA A 243 4.25 59.07 -39.98
N ALA A 244 4.63 58.12 -39.11
CA ALA A 244 5.98 57.94 -38.48
C ALA A 244 6.24 58.76 -37.18
N PRO A 245 7.39 58.61 -36.48
CA PRO A 245 7.57 57.81 -35.25
C PRO A 245 8.02 58.67 -34.04
N ASP A 246 8.13 58.10 -32.82
CA ASP A 246 9.18 58.54 -31.87
C ASP A 246 9.41 57.62 -30.66
N ASP A 247 10.66 57.68 -30.23
CA ASP A 247 11.42 56.98 -29.20
C ASP A 247 11.18 57.57 -27.80
N ASN A 248 11.23 56.77 -26.72
CA ASN A 248 11.71 57.28 -25.42
C ASN A 248 12.17 56.18 -24.44
N SER A 249 13.26 56.52 -23.77
CA SER A 249 14.13 55.78 -22.89
C SER A 249 13.80 55.96 -21.39
N GLY A 250 14.38 55.12 -20.53
CA GLY A 250 14.55 55.33 -19.08
C GLY A 250 13.43 54.70 -18.23
N GLY A 251 13.64 53.85 -17.23
CA GLY A 251 14.76 53.72 -16.29
C GLY A 251 14.31 54.23 -14.92
N ASP A 252 14.16 53.35 -13.93
CA ASP A 252 14.65 53.58 -12.56
C ASP A 252 14.56 52.31 -11.69
N SER A 253 15.64 52.08 -10.96
CA SER A 253 15.84 51.45 -9.63
C SER A 253 15.05 50.21 -9.20
#